data_AF-A0A7K2QAW3-F1
#
_entry.id   AF-A0A7K2QAW3-F1
#
_cell.length_a   1.000
_cell.length_b   1.000
_cell.length_c   1.000
_cell.angle_alpha   90.00
_cell.angle_beta   90.00
_cell.angle_gamma   90.00
#
_symmetry.space_group_name_H-M   'P 1'
#
loop_
_entity.id
_entity.type
_entity.pdbx_description
1 polymer ?
#
loop_
_entity_poly.entity_id
_entity_poly.type
_entity_poly.pdbx_seq_one_letter_code
_entity_poly.pdbx_strand_id
1 'polypeptide(L)'
;MTVDDDPGVSRAIARDLRRHYGADHRIVRAESGESALEALRELKLRGDLVAVILADYRMPQMNGIEFLEQALGIYPGARRVLLTAYADTNAAIDAINVVDLDHYLLKPWDPPEEKLYPVVDDLLAAWRSSDYRPVPATKVVGHRWSARSSLVREFLARNQVPYRWYSSDEPEGQRLLEAAGAEVRRLPLVVTPDGTALMEPEPAELAAHVGLATTPTADFYDLVVIGGGPAGLGSAVYGASEGLRTVLVERSATGGQAGQSSRIENYLGFPD
;
A
#
# COMPACT_ATOMS: atom_id res chain seq x y z
N MET A 1 10.70 7.85 -16.92
CA MET A 1 10.55 9.24 -17.39
C MET A 1 11.76 10.03 -16.97
N THR A 2 12.23 10.96 -17.80
CA THR A 2 13.36 11.85 -17.47
C THR A 2 12.92 13.31 -17.59
N VAL A 3 13.27 14.13 -16.61
CA VAL A 3 12.97 15.56 -16.56
C VAL A 3 14.26 16.33 -16.32
N ASP A 4 14.63 17.19 -17.26
CA ASP A 4 15.81 18.05 -17.17
C ASP A 4 15.58 19.22 -18.13
N ASP A 5 15.80 20.45 -17.67
CA ASP A 5 15.60 21.68 -18.44
C ASP A 5 16.79 22.01 -19.35
N ASP A 6 17.98 21.44 -19.09
CA ASP A 6 19.12 21.54 -19.99
C ASP A 6 18.90 20.61 -21.20
N PRO A 7 18.75 21.14 -22.43
CA PRO A 7 18.46 20.31 -23.59
C PRO A 7 19.57 19.32 -23.92
N GLY A 8 20.82 19.62 -23.57
CA GLY A 8 21.99 18.76 -23.76
C GLY A 8 21.98 17.57 -22.80
N VAL A 9 21.77 17.85 -21.51
CA VAL A 9 21.69 16.81 -20.46
C VAL A 9 20.46 15.93 -20.66
N SER A 10 19.30 16.54 -20.93
CA SER A 10 18.04 15.85 -21.26
C SER A 10 18.18 14.92 -22.47
N ARG A 11 18.96 15.31 -23.49
CA ARG A 11 19.26 14.46 -24.65
C ARG A 11 20.24 13.33 -24.30
N ALA A 12 21.28 13.63 -23.52
CA ALA A 12 22.28 12.65 -23.11
C ALA A 12 21.63 11.52 -22.29
N ILE A 13 20.88 11.85 -21.23
CA ILE A 13 20.26 10.84 -20.38
C ILE A 13 19.26 9.98 -21.15
N ALA A 14 18.43 10.60 -21.99
CA ALA A 14 17.44 9.86 -22.76
C ALA A 14 18.09 8.96 -23.83
N ARG A 15 19.23 9.37 -24.41
CA ARG A 15 20.00 8.54 -25.33
C ARG A 15 20.56 7.32 -24.60
N ASP A 16 21.20 7.52 -23.45
CA ASP A 16 21.82 6.44 -22.69
C ASP A 16 20.76 5.45 -22.19
N LEU A 17 19.64 5.96 -21.64
CA LEU A 17 18.52 5.11 -21.24
C LEU A 17 17.87 4.37 -22.42
N ARG A 18 17.69 5.00 -23.59
CA ARG A 18 17.14 4.29 -24.77
C ARG A 18 18.08 3.22 -25.27
N ARG A 19 19.39 3.45 -25.22
CA ARG A 19 20.41 2.50 -25.66
C ARG A 19 20.37 1.21 -24.84
N HIS A 20 20.20 1.32 -23.52
CA HIS A 20 20.20 0.16 -22.62
C HIS A 20 18.81 -0.45 -22.40
N TYR A 21 17.77 0.38 -22.27
CA TYR A 21 16.43 -0.04 -21.83
C TYR A 21 15.35 0.03 -22.92
N GLY A 22 15.64 0.58 -24.10
CA GLY A 22 14.63 0.90 -25.12
C GLY A 22 13.92 -0.30 -25.74
N ALA A 23 14.45 -1.52 -25.57
CA ALA A 23 13.79 -2.75 -26.01
C ALA A 23 12.57 -3.09 -25.12
N ASP A 24 12.67 -2.85 -23.81
CA ASP A 24 11.67 -3.27 -22.83
C ASP A 24 10.88 -2.09 -22.22
N HIS A 25 11.42 -0.87 -22.31
CA HIS A 25 10.85 0.30 -21.66
C HIS A 25 10.71 1.49 -22.61
N ARG A 26 9.59 2.20 -22.48
CA ARG A 26 9.36 3.47 -23.17
C ARG A 26 10.02 4.62 -22.40
N ILE A 27 10.93 5.34 -23.07
CA ILE A 27 11.59 6.52 -22.51
C ILE A 27 10.81 7.79 -22.86
N VAL A 28 10.07 8.30 -21.89
CA VAL A 28 9.37 9.59 -21.94
C VAL A 28 10.28 10.69 -21.40
N ARG A 29 10.45 11.78 -22.17
CA ARG A 29 11.22 12.96 -21.80
C ARG A 29 10.29 14.13 -21.55
N ALA A 30 10.65 14.97 -20.58
CA ALA A 30 10.06 16.27 -20.35
C ALA A 30 11.19 17.31 -20.17
N GLU A 31 10.90 18.55 -20.52
CA GLU A 31 11.87 19.67 -20.51
C GLU A 31 11.60 20.63 -19.34
N SER A 32 10.60 20.34 -18.51
CA SER A 32 10.26 21.10 -17.31
C SER A 32 9.44 20.25 -16.34
N GLY A 33 9.39 20.64 -15.06
CA GLY A 33 8.52 20.01 -14.06
C GLY A 33 7.03 20.07 -14.43
N GLU A 34 6.57 21.17 -15.04
CA GLU A 34 5.18 21.33 -15.47
C GLU A 34 4.81 20.38 -16.62
N SER A 35 5.60 20.38 -17.70
CA SER A 35 5.39 19.47 -18.84
C SER A 35 5.50 17.99 -18.43
N ALA A 36 6.36 17.71 -17.45
CA ALA A 36 6.50 16.40 -16.82
C ALA A 36 5.21 15.98 -16.09
N LEU A 37 4.61 16.85 -15.28
CA LEU A 37 3.36 16.55 -14.58
C LEU A 37 2.19 16.35 -15.55
N GLU A 38 2.10 17.15 -16.60
CA GLU A 38 1.11 16.95 -17.67
C GLU A 38 1.27 15.57 -18.34
N ALA A 39 2.51 15.22 -18.72
CA ALA A 39 2.79 13.91 -19.31
C ALA A 39 2.45 12.76 -18.34
N LEU A 40 2.72 12.89 -17.05
CA LEU A 40 2.33 11.89 -16.05
C LEU A 40 0.81 11.75 -15.95
N ARG A 41 0.05 12.86 -15.97
CA ARG A 41 -1.42 12.81 -15.96
C ARG A 41 -1.96 12.13 -17.21
N GLU A 42 -1.40 12.41 -18.39
CA GLU A 42 -1.80 11.73 -19.62
C GLU A 42 -1.53 10.22 -19.58
N LEU A 43 -0.33 9.82 -19.13
CA LEU A 43 0.02 8.40 -18.97
C LEU A 43 -0.94 7.72 -17.98
N LYS A 44 -1.30 8.40 -16.90
CA LYS A 44 -2.24 7.89 -15.89
C LYS A 44 -3.62 7.65 -16.49
N LEU A 45 -4.12 8.60 -17.27
CA LEU A 45 -5.42 8.49 -17.96
C LEU A 45 -5.44 7.36 -18.99
N ARG A 46 -4.30 7.03 -19.60
CA ARG A 46 -4.15 5.90 -20.53
C ARG A 46 -4.01 4.54 -19.82
N GLY A 47 -3.84 4.52 -18.50
CA GLY A 47 -3.58 3.31 -17.73
C GLY A 47 -2.13 2.82 -17.82
N ASP A 48 -1.21 3.65 -18.32
CA ASP A 48 0.21 3.30 -18.42
C ASP A 48 0.86 3.31 -17.03
N LEU A 49 1.86 2.45 -16.82
CA LEU A 49 2.67 2.41 -15.60
C LEU A 49 3.98 3.19 -15.79
N VAL A 50 4.41 3.87 -14.73
CA VAL A 50 5.70 4.55 -14.67
C VAL A 50 6.58 3.84 -13.64
N ALA A 51 7.67 3.26 -14.11
CA ALA A 51 8.59 2.51 -13.26
C ALA A 51 9.59 3.39 -12.51
N VAL A 52 10.22 4.32 -13.23
CA VAL A 52 11.26 5.21 -12.68
C VAL A 52 11.07 6.62 -13.23
N ILE A 53 11.24 7.62 -12.37
CA ILE A 53 11.27 9.04 -12.68
C ILE A 53 12.64 9.57 -12.27
N LEU A 54 13.38 10.10 -13.25
CA LEU A 54 14.66 10.76 -13.05
C LEU A 54 14.42 12.26 -13.26
N ALA A 55 14.73 13.09 -12.27
CA ALA A 55 14.50 14.54 -12.34
C ALA A 55 15.76 15.31 -11.99
N ASP A 56 16.07 16.35 -12.76
CA ASP A 56 17.12 17.30 -12.37
C ASP A 56 16.72 18.07 -11.12
N TYR A 57 17.69 18.32 -10.26
CA TYR A 57 17.49 19.14 -9.07
C TYR A 57 17.20 20.60 -9.45
N ARG A 58 17.99 21.17 -10.36
CA ARG A 58 17.90 22.59 -10.72
C ARG A 58 17.08 22.80 -11.98
N MET A 59 15.78 23.00 -11.81
CA MET A 59 14.88 23.38 -12.90
C MET A 59 14.24 24.76 -12.62
N PRO A 60 14.00 25.59 -13.64
CA PRO A 60 13.26 26.84 -13.50
C PRO A 60 11.84 26.62 -12.97
N GLN A 61 11.34 27.57 -12.18
CA GLN A 61 9.97 27.66 -11.63
C GLN A 61 9.61 26.57 -10.60
N MET A 62 10.04 25.33 -10.81
CA MET A 62 9.80 24.18 -9.93
C MET A 62 11.06 23.33 -9.90
N ASN A 63 11.63 23.12 -8.73
CA ASN A 63 12.84 22.30 -8.59
C ASN A 63 12.49 20.80 -8.66
N GLY A 64 13.51 19.94 -8.77
CA GLY A 64 13.32 18.49 -8.88
C GLY A 64 12.59 17.86 -7.69
N ILE A 65 12.76 18.40 -6.49
CA ILE A 65 12.14 17.91 -5.25
C ILE A 65 10.64 18.19 -5.28
N GLU A 66 10.25 19.44 -5.55
CA GLU A 66 8.85 19.88 -5.66
C GLU A 66 8.12 19.11 -6.77
N PHE A 67 8.80 18.86 -7.88
CA PHE A 67 8.26 18.04 -8.96
C PHE A 67 8.04 16.59 -8.51
N LEU A 68 9.03 15.96 -7.88
CA LEU A 68 8.93 14.57 -7.43
C LEU A 68 7.85 14.39 -6.36
N GLU A 69 7.65 15.38 -5.49
CA GLU A 69 6.58 15.40 -4.49
C GLU A 69 5.19 15.40 -5.16
N GLN A 70 5.00 16.22 -6.20
CA GLN A 70 3.75 16.22 -6.96
C GLN A 70 3.57 14.95 -7.79
N ALA A 71 4.67 14.42 -8.35
CA ALA A 71 4.65 13.17 -9.10
C ALA A 71 4.25 11.97 -8.24
N LEU A 72 4.61 11.97 -6.94
CA LEU A 72 4.17 10.96 -5.95
C LEU A 72 2.64 10.90 -5.86
N GLY A 73 1.95 12.03 -5.96
CA GLY A 73 0.50 12.09 -5.97
C GLY A 73 -0.15 11.35 -7.15
N ILE A 74 0.57 11.21 -8.27
CA ILE A 74 0.08 10.60 -9.53
C ILE A 74 0.53 9.13 -9.63
N TYR A 75 1.82 8.89 -9.38
CA TYR A 75 2.47 7.58 -9.42
C TYR A 75 3.27 7.31 -8.14
N PRO A 76 2.59 6.91 -7.04
CA PRO A 76 3.25 6.75 -5.76
C PRO A 76 4.32 5.66 -5.73
N GLY A 77 4.22 4.69 -6.66
CA GLY A 77 5.14 3.57 -6.78
C GLY A 77 6.21 3.72 -7.83
N ALA A 78 6.24 4.82 -8.57
CA ALA A 78 7.38 5.08 -9.43
C ALA A 78 8.61 5.34 -8.56
N ARG A 79 9.73 4.71 -8.89
CA ARG A 79 11.01 4.97 -8.24
C ARG A 79 11.49 6.38 -8.59
N ARG A 80 11.97 7.11 -7.60
CA ARG A 80 12.33 8.52 -7.69
C ARG A 80 13.83 8.67 -7.59
N VAL A 81 14.42 9.23 -8.64
CA VAL A 81 15.86 9.52 -8.71
C VAL A 81 16.07 10.99 -8.94
N LEU A 82 16.83 11.63 -8.05
CA LEU A 82 17.25 13.01 -8.22
C LEU A 82 18.62 13.05 -8.91
N LEU A 83 18.73 13.79 -10.02
CA LEU A 83 19.99 14.09 -10.67
C LEU A 83 20.53 15.40 -10.10
N THR A 84 21.76 15.41 -9.62
CA THR A 84 22.32 16.58 -8.92
C THR A 84 23.77 16.84 -9.30
N ALA A 85 24.22 18.08 -9.23
CA ALA A 85 25.64 18.42 -9.31
C ALA A 85 26.31 18.37 -7.91
N TYR A 86 27.64 18.29 -7.87
CA TYR A 86 28.43 18.20 -6.62
C TYR A 86 28.15 19.33 -5.61
N ALA A 87 27.83 20.53 -6.10
CA ALA A 87 27.57 21.71 -5.26
C ALA A 87 26.24 21.65 -4.51
N ASP A 88 25.33 20.76 -4.93
CA ASP A 88 23.95 20.68 -4.44
C ASP A 88 23.74 19.51 -3.45
N THR A 89 24.82 18.81 -3.06
CA THR A 89 24.76 17.58 -2.26
C THR A 89 24.12 17.78 -0.88
N ASN A 90 24.32 18.92 -0.20
CA ASN A 90 23.69 19.18 1.10
C ASN A 90 22.16 19.38 0.97
N ALA A 91 21.71 20.07 -0.07
CA ALA A 91 20.28 20.24 -0.34
C ALA A 91 19.64 18.92 -0.80
N ALA A 92 20.39 18.08 -1.52
CA ALA A 92 19.95 16.73 -1.88
C ALA A 92 19.80 15.81 -0.64
N ILE A 93 20.65 15.97 0.39
CA ILE A 93 20.51 15.22 1.65
C ILE A 93 19.22 15.61 2.38
N ASP A 94 18.88 16.90 2.44
CA ASP A 94 17.63 17.36 3.04
C ASP A 94 16.39 16.86 2.27
N ALA A 95 16.51 16.73 0.94
CA ALA A 95 15.47 16.19 0.06
C ALA A 95 15.09 14.74 0.36
N ILE A 96 16.06 13.91 0.80
CA ILE A 96 15.82 12.50 1.13
C ILE A 96 14.71 12.37 2.17
N ASN A 97 14.70 13.26 3.17
CA ASN A 97 13.73 13.21 4.27
C ASN A 97 12.33 13.71 3.89
N VAL A 98 12.21 14.52 2.82
CA VAL A 98 10.95 15.17 2.45
C VAL A 98 10.18 14.34 1.40
N VAL A 99 10.87 13.79 0.41
CA VAL A 99 10.22 13.12 -0.75
C VAL A 99 10.42 11.62 -0.81
N ASP A 100 11.09 11.03 0.18
CA ASP A 100 11.43 9.60 0.21
C ASP A 100 12.06 9.16 -1.13
N LEU A 101 13.17 9.83 -1.48
CA LEU A 101 13.92 9.56 -2.71
C LEU A 101 14.52 8.15 -2.64
N ASP A 102 14.29 7.33 -3.68
CA ASP A 102 14.91 6.00 -3.74
C ASP A 102 16.42 6.11 -3.99
N HIS A 103 16.85 7.11 -4.78
CA HIS A 103 18.27 7.37 -4.98
C HIS A 103 18.56 8.81 -5.47
N TYR A 104 19.83 9.21 -5.45
CA TYR A 104 20.33 10.40 -6.13
C TYR A 104 21.56 10.02 -6.96
N LEU A 105 21.73 10.67 -8.10
CA LEU A 105 22.83 10.45 -9.04
C LEU A 105 23.56 11.75 -9.30
N LEU A 106 24.90 11.70 -9.21
CA LEU A 106 25.75 12.84 -9.49
C LEU A 106 25.99 13.00 -11.00
N LYS A 107 25.78 14.22 -11.51
CA LYS A 107 26.18 14.63 -12.86
C LYS A 107 27.68 15.00 -12.86
N PRO A 108 28.47 14.57 -13.86
CA PRO A 108 28.14 13.66 -14.96
C PRO A 108 28.22 12.17 -14.57
N TRP A 109 27.36 11.35 -15.18
CA TRP A 109 27.29 9.89 -14.98
C TRP A 109 28.11 9.09 -16.01
N ASP A 110 29.02 9.72 -16.74
CA ASP A 110 29.92 9.00 -17.66
C ASP A 110 31.05 8.29 -16.87
N PRO A 111 31.34 7.01 -17.15
CA PRO A 111 30.62 6.11 -18.07
C PRO A 111 29.28 5.61 -17.48
N PRO A 112 28.20 5.55 -18.28
CA PRO A 112 26.87 5.18 -17.78
C PRO A 112 26.80 3.74 -17.29
N GLU A 113 27.63 2.84 -17.83
CA GLU A 113 27.75 1.44 -17.40
C GLU A 113 28.18 1.28 -15.94
N GLU A 114 28.91 2.26 -15.40
CA GLU A 114 29.41 2.21 -14.01
C GLU A 114 28.50 2.99 -13.04
N LYS A 115 27.89 4.08 -13.50
CA LYS A 115 27.21 5.04 -12.61
C LYS A 115 25.69 5.08 -12.77
N LEU A 116 25.18 4.96 -13.99
CA LEU A 116 23.76 5.13 -14.29
C LEU A 116 23.03 3.80 -14.34
N TYR A 117 23.53 2.83 -15.12
CA TYR A 117 22.81 1.58 -15.36
C TYR A 117 22.67 0.73 -14.11
N PRO A 118 23.71 0.50 -13.28
CA PRO A 118 23.55 -0.32 -12.07
C PRO A 118 22.47 0.21 -11.13
N VAL A 119 22.40 1.53 -10.97
CA VAL A 119 21.38 2.20 -10.17
C VAL A 119 19.98 2.01 -10.76
N VAL A 120 19.82 2.26 -12.06
CA VAL A 120 18.51 2.12 -12.71
C VAL A 120 18.06 0.66 -12.74
N ASP A 121 18.98 -0.29 -12.92
CA ASP A 121 18.74 -1.73 -12.86
C ASP A 121 18.23 -2.15 -11.48
N ASP A 122 18.92 -1.73 -10.41
CA ASP A 122 18.50 -2.02 -9.04
C ASP A 122 17.11 -1.44 -8.74
N LEU A 123 16.85 -0.21 -9.20
CA LEU A 123 15.55 0.44 -9.03
C LEU A 123 14.45 -0.24 -9.85
N LEU A 124 14.74 -0.66 -11.08
CA LEU A 124 13.80 -1.41 -11.91
C LEU A 124 13.53 -2.80 -11.34
N ALA A 125 14.56 -3.50 -10.85
CA ALA A 125 14.43 -4.77 -10.15
C ALA A 125 13.58 -4.59 -8.88
N ALA A 126 13.88 -3.58 -8.07
CA ALA A 126 13.10 -3.22 -6.90
C ALA A 126 11.67 -2.82 -7.26
N TRP A 127 11.43 -2.14 -8.38
CA TRP A 127 10.09 -1.79 -8.86
C TRP A 127 9.31 -3.02 -9.36
N ARG A 128 9.99 -3.99 -9.97
CA ARG A 128 9.41 -5.26 -10.44
C ARG A 128 9.13 -6.23 -9.28
N SER A 129 10.00 -6.24 -8.27
CA SER A 129 9.89 -7.11 -7.09
C SER A 129 9.02 -6.50 -5.99
N SER A 130 8.92 -5.17 -5.95
CA SER A 130 7.89 -4.51 -5.19
C SER A 130 6.60 -4.71 -5.95
N ASP A 131 5.66 -5.43 -5.37
CA ASP A 131 4.29 -5.49 -5.87
C ASP A 131 3.69 -4.08 -5.85
N TYR A 132 4.00 -3.26 -6.86
CA TYR A 132 3.25 -2.05 -7.21
C TYR A 132 2.21 -2.37 -8.29
N ARG A 133 1.64 -3.58 -8.21
CA ARG A 133 0.18 -3.65 -8.23
C ARG A 133 -0.26 -2.95 -6.96
N PRO A 134 -1.32 -2.10 -6.92
CA PRO A 134 -1.95 -1.82 -5.65
C PRO A 134 -2.23 -3.20 -5.04
N VAL A 135 -1.47 -3.64 -4.04
CA VAL A 135 -1.87 -4.83 -3.30
C VAL A 135 -3.21 -4.40 -2.75
N PRO A 136 -4.30 -5.05 -3.19
CA PRO A 136 -5.61 -4.65 -2.79
C PRO A 136 -5.67 -4.95 -1.29
N ALA A 137 -5.39 -3.94 -0.49
CA ALA A 137 -5.31 -3.99 0.96
C ALA A 137 -6.47 -3.17 1.49
N THR A 138 -7.11 -3.70 2.53
CA THR A 138 -8.18 -3.01 3.24
C THR A 138 -7.65 -1.67 3.74
N LYS A 139 -8.29 -0.57 3.33
CA LYS A 139 -7.99 0.78 3.81
C LYS A 139 -9.08 1.18 4.78
N VAL A 140 -8.70 1.78 5.89
CA VAL A 140 -9.64 2.32 6.86
C VAL A 140 -9.37 3.81 6.98
N VAL A 141 -10.35 4.62 6.63
CA VAL A 141 -10.31 6.07 6.81
C VAL A 141 -11.23 6.42 7.96
N GLY A 142 -10.75 7.21 8.91
CA GLY A 142 -11.60 7.68 9.99
C GLY A 142 -10.94 8.71 10.89
N HIS A 143 -11.71 9.18 11.87
CA HIS A 143 -11.19 10.11 12.86
C HIS A 143 -10.38 9.36 13.93
N ARG A 144 -9.19 9.88 14.29
CA ARG A 144 -8.26 9.29 15.27
C ARG A 144 -8.91 8.96 16.62
N TRP A 145 -9.87 9.78 17.03
CA TRP A 145 -10.53 9.68 18.34
C TRP A 145 -11.92 9.05 18.29
N SER A 146 -12.32 8.51 17.13
CA SER A 146 -13.62 7.85 17.00
C SER A 146 -13.59 6.43 17.58
N ALA A 147 -14.53 6.15 18.48
CA ALA A 147 -14.73 4.81 19.03
C ALA A 147 -15.07 3.80 17.91
N ARG A 148 -15.90 4.20 16.93
CA ARG A 148 -16.29 3.36 15.79
C ARG A 148 -15.08 3.00 14.92
N SER A 149 -14.20 3.97 14.63
CA SER A 149 -12.93 3.72 13.93
C SER A 149 -12.03 2.75 14.68
N SER A 150 -11.98 2.83 16.01
CA SER A 150 -11.18 1.91 16.82
C SER A 150 -11.75 0.49 16.81
N LEU A 151 -13.08 0.34 16.85
CA LEU A 151 -13.75 -0.97 16.76
C LEU A 151 -13.47 -1.68 15.43
N VAL A 152 -13.53 -0.97 14.30
CA VAL A 152 -13.22 -1.53 12.99
C VAL A 152 -11.76 -2.01 12.92
N ARG A 153 -10.82 -1.18 13.38
CA ARG A 153 -9.40 -1.53 13.41
C ARG A 153 -9.11 -2.73 14.31
N GLU A 154 -9.74 -2.79 15.48
CA GLU A 154 -9.61 -3.91 16.40
C GLU A 154 -10.16 -5.20 15.78
N PHE A 155 -11.32 -5.13 15.12
CA PHE A 155 -11.90 -6.27 14.42
C PHE A 155 -10.95 -6.83 13.35
N LEU A 156 -10.40 -5.97 12.50
CA LEU A 156 -9.47 -6.37 11.44
C LEU A 156 -8.19 -6.96 12.04
N ALA A 157 -7.62 -6.33 13.07
CA ALA A 157 -6.42 -6.82 13.74
C ALA A 157 -6.63 -8.19 14.39
N ARG A 158 -7.76 -8.41 15.08
CA ARG A 158 -8.09 -9.69 15.73
C ARG A 158 -8.29 -10.83 14.73
N ASN A 159 -8.83 -10.52 13.55
CA ASN A 159 -9.01 -11.49 12.47
C ASN A 159 -7.81 -11.58 11.51
N GLN A 160 -6.66 -11.01 11.90
CA GLN A 160 -5.40 -11.03 11.14
C GLN A 160 -5.54 -10.48 9.71
N VAL A 161 -6.46 -9.54 9.50
CA VAL A 161 -6.68 -8.89 8.21
C VAL A 161 -5.75 -7.68 8.12
N PRO A 162 -4.77 -7.68 7.20
CA PRO A 162 -3.89 -6.53 7.03
C PRO A 162 -4.69 -5.31 6.57
N TYR A 163 -4.44 -4.17 7.19
CA TYR A 163 -5.07 -2.91 6.79
C TYR A 163 -4.12 -1.73 6.87
N ARG A 164 -4.40 -0.70 6.08
CA ARG A 164 -3.79 0.62 6.20
C ARG A 164 -4.77 1.60 6.82
N TRP A 165 -4.32 2.38 7.79
CA TRP A 165 -5.11 3.41 8.43
C TRP A 165 -4.74 4.78 7.89
N TYR A 166 -5.75 5.59 7.58
CA TYR A 166 -5.60 6.99 7.16
C TYR A 166 -6.47 7.88 8.04
N SER A 167 -5.91 9.01 8.49
CA SER A 167 -6.72 10.03 9.17
C SER A 167 -7.66 10.68 8.15
N SER A 168 -8.90 10.99 8.55
CA SER A 168 -9.82 11.81 7.74
C SER A 168 -9.28 13.20 7.41
N ASP A 169 -8.31 13.67 8.20
CA ASP A 169 -7.78 15.04 8.11
C ASP A 169 -6.51 15.12 7.24
N GLU A 170 -5.97 13.97 6.82
CA GLU A 170 -4.78 13.89 5.97
C GLU A 170 -5.15 13.88 4.48
N PRO A 171 -4.29 14.40 3.57
CA PRO A 171 -4.60 14.52 2.14
C PRO A 171 -5.00 13.21 1.47
N GLU A 172 -4.38 12.09 1.85
CA GLU A 172 -4.73 10.76 1.31
C GLU A 172 -6.10 10.29 1.82
N GLY A 173 -6.42 10.53 3.09
CA GLY A 173 -7.72 10.19 3.65
C GLY A 173 -8.86 10.99 3.00
N GLN A 174 -8.63 12.28 2.75
CA GLN A 174 -9.59 13.13 2.03
C GLN A 174 -9.84 12.64 0.61
N ARG A 175 -8.78 12.29 -0.14
CA ARG A 175 -8.91 11.72 -1.48
C ARG A 175 -9.72 10.42 -1.52
N LEU A 176 -9.51 9.54 -0.53
CA LEU A 176 -10.28 8.29 -0.43
C LEU A 176 -11.76 8.54 -0.11
N LEU A 177 -12.08 9.54 0.71
CA LEU A 177 -13.46 9.93 1.01
C LEU A 177 -14.16 10.51 -0.22
N GLU A 178 -13.48 11.41 -0.94
CA GLU A 178 -13.98 11.98 -2.19
C GLU A 178 -14.25 10.89 -3.24
N ALA A 179 -13.33 9.96 -3.42
CA ALA A 179 -13.47 8.85 -4.36
C ALA A 179 -14.63 7.90 -4.00
N ALA A 180 -14.91 7.72 -2.70
CA ALA A 180 -16.04 6.92 -2.21
C ALA A 180 -17.39 7.65 -2.28
N GLY A 181 -17.41 8.93 -2.72
CA GLY A 181 -18.62 9.76 -2.64
C GLY A 181 -19.09 9.97 -1.20
N ALA A 182 -18.18 9.87 -0.24
CA ALA A 182 -18.47 9.89 1.18
C ALA A 182 -18.49 11.31 1.73
N GLU A 183 -19.56 11.67 2.44
CA GLU A 183 -19.52 12.84 3.32
C GLU A 183 -18.65 12.53 4.54
N VAL A 184 -17.79 13.47 4.96
CA VAL A 184 -16.89 13.38 6.13
C VAL A 184 -17.61 12.98 7.43
N ARG A 185 -18.94 13.13 7.48
CA ARG A 185 -19.77 12.80 8.64
C ARG A 185 -20.04 11.31 8.84
N ARG A 186 -19.86 10.47 7.80
CA ARG A 186 -20.13 9.02 7.88
C ARG A 186 -18.82 8.24 7.96
N LEU A 187 -18.23 8.17 9.15
CA LEU A 187 -16.93 7.51 9.38
C LEU A 187 -17.03 6.40 10.44
N PRO A 188 -16.25 5.32 10.32
CA PRO A 188 -15.15 5.12 9.37
C PRO A 188 -15.61 4.62 7.99
N LEU A 189 -14.83 4.95 6.96
CA LEU A 189 -14.90 4.32 5.65
C LEU A 189 -13.92 3.15 5.61
N VAL A 190 -14.37 1.98 5.15
CA VAL A 190 -13.52 0.83 4.86
C VAL A 190 -13.54 0.56 3.37
N VAL A 191 -12.39 0.67 2.71
CA VAL A 191 -12.22 0.30 1.30
C VAL A 191 -11.60 -1.07 1.24
N THR A 192 -12.32 -2.05 0.71
CA THR A 192 -11.86 -3.44 0.61
C THR A 192 -10.82 -3.60 -0.51
N PRO A 193 -10.11 -4.73 -0.54
CA PRO A 193 -9.21 -5.09 -1.63
C PRO A 193 -9.80 -4.88 -3.03
N ASP A 194 -11.01 -5.39 -3.26
CA ASP A 194 -11.76 -5.31 -4.52
C ASP A 194 -12.31 -3.91 -4.84
N GLY A 195 -12.08 -2.92 -3.96
CA GLY A 195 -12.48 -1.52 -4.17
C GLY A 195 -13.88 -1.18 -3.65
N THR A 196 -14.57 -2.11 -3.00
CA THR A 196 -15.86 -1.86 -2.37
C THR A 196 -15.71 -0.90 -1.20
N ALA A 197 -16.51 0.16 -1.18
CA ALA A 197 -16.53 1.18 -0.13
C ALA A 197 -17.66 0.87 0.88
N LEU A 198 -17.29 0.56 2.12
CA LEU A 198 -18.21 0.31 3.21
C LEU A 198 -18.21 1.51 4.16
N MET A 199 -19.37 2.17 4.24
CA MET A 199 -19.56 3.37 5.06
C MET A 199 -20.12 2.99 6.42
N GLU A 200 -19.40 3.34 7.48
CA GLU A 200 -19.78 3.00 8.85
C GLU A 200 -20.14 1.51 9.01
N PRO A 201 -19.29 0.56 8.57
CA PRO A 201 -19.70 -0.84 8.48
C PRO A 201 -20.02 -1.43 9.85
N GLU A 202 -21.04 -2.28 9.88
CA GLU A 202 -21.30 -3.16 11.01
C GLU A 202 -20.35 -4.38 11.00
N PRO A 203 -20.07 -5.02 12.15
CA PRO A 203 -19.14 -6.15 12.22
C PRO A 203 -19.48 -7.31 11.27
N ALA A 204 -20.76 -7.54 11.00
CA ALA A 204 -21.21 -8.58 10.07
C ALA A 204 -20.83 -8.30 8.61
N GLU A 205 -20.85 -7.02 8.21
CA GLU A 205 -20.44 -6.60 6.85
C GLU A 205 -18.94 -6.74 6.67
N LEU A 206 -18.16 -6.39 7.70
CA LEU A 206 -16.71 -6.63 7.72
C LEU A 206 -16.40 -8.12 7.64
N ALA A 207 -17.06 -8.93 8.47
CA ALA A 207 -16.88 -10.38 8.52
C ALA A 207 -17.14 -11.05 7.17
N ALA A 208 -18.25 -10.68 6.49
CA ALA A 208 -18.57 -11.20 5.16
C ALA A 208 -17.46 -10.88 4.14
N HIS A 209 -16.90 -9.66 4.17
CA HIS A 209 -15.86 -9.24 3.24
C HIS A 209 -14.48 -9.86 3.51
N VAL A 210 -14.20 -10.26 4.75
CA VAL A 210 -12.94 -10.92 5.10
C VAL A 210 -13.04 -12.45 5.05
N GLY A 211 -14.13 -12.98 4.48
CA GLY A 211 -14.34 -14.41 4.26
C GLY A 211 -14.75 -15.18 5.52
N LEU A 212 -15.23 -14.50 6.56
CA LEU A 212 -15.75 -15.14 7.76
C LEU A 212 -17.22 -15.53 7.55
N ALA A 213 -17.57 -16.75 7.97
CA ALA A 213 -18.94 -17.22 7.94
C ALA A 213 -19.78 -16.49 9.00
N THR A 214 -20.76 -15.71 8.56
CA THR A 214 -21.71 -14.98 9.41
C THR A 214 -23.12 -15.57 9.38
N THR A 215 -23.38 -16.51 8.47
CA THR A 215 -24.66 -17.17 8.30
C THR A 215 -24.54 -18.66 8.64
N PRO A 216 -25.51 -19.22 9.40
CA PRO A 216 -25.56 -20.66 9.62
C PRO A 216 -25.76 -21.41 8.31
N THR A 217 -25.08 -22.54 8.16
CA THR A 217 -25.18 -23.42 6.99
C THR A 217 -26.33 -24.42 7.08
N ALA A 218 -26.96 -24.56 8.25
CA ALA A 218 -28.06 -25.49 8.49
C ALA A 218 -29.11 -24.86 9.41
N ASP A 219 -30.35 -25.35 9.30
CA ASP A 219 -31.46 -24.90 10.15
C ASP A 219 -31.42 -25.51 11.56
N PHE A 220 -30.72 -26.64 11.73
CA PHE A 220 -30.66 -27.38 12.98
C PHE A 220 -29.23 -27.84 13.32
N TYR A 221 -28.86 -27.62 14.58
CA TYR A 221 -27.58 -28.04 15.17
C TYR A 221 -27.85 -28.88 16.41
N ASP A 222 -27.06 -29.93 16.59
CA ASP A 222 -27.12 -30.83 17.73
C ASP A 222 -26.33 -30.26 18.92
N LEU A 223 -25.36 -29.36 18.64
CA LEU A 223 -24.57 -28.63 19.64
C LEU A 223 -24.35 -27.17 19.19
N VAL A 224 -24.64 -26.23 20.09
CA VAL A 224 -24.32 -24.80 19.92
C VAL A 224 -23.32 -24.39 20.98
N VAL A 225 -22.16 -23.93 20.55
CA VAL A 225 -21.12 -23.41 21.44
C VAL A 225 -21.06 -21.89 21.33
N ILE A 226 -21.17 -21.19 22.46
CA ILE A 226 -21.11 -19.72 22.52
C ILE A 226 -19.78 -19.31 23.14
N GLY A 227 -18.98 -18.55 22.40
CA GLY A 227 -17.65 -18.10 22.77
C GLY A 227 -16.56 -18.97 22.15
N GLY A 228 -15.75 -18.37 21.29
CA GLY A 228 -14.66 -18.98 20.53
C GLY A 228 -13.32 -19.02 21.25
N GLY A 229 -13.26 -18.83 22.56
CA GLY A 229 -12.02 -19.04 23.34
C GLY A 229 -11.55 -20.50 23.32
N PRO A 230 -10.37 -20.83 23.89
CA PRO A 230 -9.81 -22.18 23.82
C PRO A 230 -10.77 -23.29 24.30
N ALA A 231 -11.53 -23.05 25.38
CA ALA A 231 -12.50 -24.02 25.88
C ALA A 231 -13.70 -24.22 24.92
N GLY A 232 -14.23 -23.14 24.35
CA GLY A 232 -15.35 -23.23 23.41
C GLY A 232 -14.93 -23.79 22.06
N LEU A 233 -13.77 -23.37 21.54
CA LEU A 233 -13.21 -23.94 20.33
C LEU A 233 -12.92 -25.44 20.50
N GLY A 234 -12.33 -25.85 21.63
CA GLY A 234 -12.14 -27.26 21.95
C GLY A 234 -13.47 -28.03 21.99
N SER A 235 -14.47 -27.48 22.70
CA SER A 235 -15.81 -28.09 22.77
C SER A 235 -16.45 -28.26 21.39
N ALA A 236 -16.29 -27.26 20.51
CA ALA A 236 -16.81 -27.31 19.15
C ALA A 236 -16.11 -28.37 18.29
N VAL A 237 -14.77 -28.45 18.39
CA VAL A 237 -13.96 -29.43 17.66
C VAL A 237 -14.29 -30.85 18.10
N TYR A 238 -14.36 -31.11 19.42
CA TYR A 238 -14.69 -32.44 19.93
C TYR A 238 -16.14 -32.83 19.65
N GLY A 239 -17.09 -31.90 19.75
CA GLY A 239 -18.48 -32.17 19.37
C GLY A 239 -18.61 -32.56 17.90
N ALA A 240 -17.92 -31.84 17.01
CA ALA A 240 -17.88 -32.17 15.59
C ALA A 240 -17.17 -33.51 15.30
N SER A 241 -16.09 -33.85 16.01
CA SER A 241 -15.38 -35.12 15.81
C SER A 241 -16.21 -36.35 16.22
N GLU A 242 -17.13 -36.18 17.18
CA GLU A 242 -18.12 -37.19 17.58
C GLU A 242 -19.36 -37.22 16.65
N GLY A 243 -19.35 -36.44 15.56
CA GLY A 243 -20.40 -36.46 14.54
C GLY A 243 -21.60 -35.54 14.81
N LEU A 244 -21.55 -34.69 15.84
CA LEU A 244 -22.61 -33.72 16.10
C LEU A 244 -22.58 -32.59 15.06
N ARG A 245 -23.74 -32.18 14.54
CA ARG A 245 -23.84 -30.92 13.79
C ARG A 245 -23.63 -29.78 14.75
N THR A 246 -22.42 -29.23 14.73
CA THR A 246 -21.95 -28.27 15.73
C THR A 246 -21.78 -26.90 15.10
N VAL A 247 -22.26 -25.86 15.79
CA VAL A 247 -22.00 -24.45 15.44
C VAL A 247 -21.29 -23.74 16.58
N LEU A 248 -20.28 -22.95 16.24
CA LEU A 248 -19.57 -22.06 17.16
C LEU A 248 -19.95 -20.62 16.86
N VAL A 249 -20.42 -19.90 17.87
CA VAL A 249 -20.78 -18.48 17.77
C VAL A 249 -19.76 -17.67 18.55
N GLU A 250 -19.05 -16.76 17.87
CA GLU A 250 -18.07 -15.86 18.46
C GLU A 250 -18.32 -14.43 17.98
N ARG A 251 -18.15 -13.47 18.89
CA ARG A 251 -18.38 -12.04 18.61
C ARG A 251 -17.20 -11.36 17.89
N SER A 252 -15.99 -11.88 18.06
CA SER A 252 -14.75 -11.19 17.72
C SER A 252 -13.82 -12.01 16.83
N ALA A 253 -13.09 -12.97 17.38
CA ALA A 253 -12.21 -13.89 16.66
C ALA A 253 -12.10 -15.22 17.42
N THR A 254 -12.06 -16.33 16.69
CA THR A 254 -11.88 -17.67 17.25
C THR A 254 -10.46 -17.89 17.78
N GLY A 255 -10.32 -18.73 18.81
CA GLY A 255 -9.08 -19.00 19.53
C GLY A 255 -8.86 -18.09 20.75
N GLY A 256 -9.56 -16.96 20.89
CA GLY A 256 -9.38 -16.03 22.01
C GLY A 256 -7.91 -15.63 22.22
N GLN A 257 -7.42 -15.61 23.46
CA GLN A 257 -6.00 -15.36 23.76
C GLN A 257 -5.07 -16.49 23.27
N ALA A 258 -5.58 -17.71 23.10
CA ALA A 258 -4.76 -18.82 22.61
C ALA A 258 -4.34 -18.62 21.15
N GLY A 259 -5.15 -17.91 20.34
CA GLY A 259 -4.80 -17.56 18.95
C GLY A 259 -3.64 -16.57 18.81
N GLN A 260 -3.21 -15.92 19.89
CA GLN A 260 -2.00 -15.06 19.93
C GLN A 260 -0.83 -15.70 20.69
N SER A 261 -1.00 -16.94 21.20
CA SER A 261 0.05 -17.65 21.91
C SER A 261 1.02 -18.28 20.91
N SER A 262 2.32 -18.07 21.11
CA SER A 262 3.37 -18.70 20.30
C SER A 262 3.49 -20.21 20.54
N ARG A 263 2.84 -20.74 21.57
CA ARG A 263 2.84 -22.16 21.91
C ARG A 263 1.50 -22.56 22.53
N ILE A 264 0.87 -23.57 21.93
CA ILE A 264 -0.32 -24.24 22.47
C ILE A 264 0.10 -25.69 22.71
N GLU A 265 0.15 -26.11 23.97
CA GLU A 265 0.41 -27.51 24.32
C GLU A 265 -0.91 -28.20 24.66
N ASN A 266 -1.16 -29.35 24.02
CA ASN A 266 -2.29 -30.19 24.35
C ASN A 266 -1.86 -31.16 25.45
N TYR A 267 -2.09 -30.78 26.71
CA TYR A 267 -1.74 -31.64 27.83
C TYR A 267 -2.80 -32.74 27.96
N LEU A 268 -2.48 -33.95 27.47
CA LEU A 268 -3.25 -35.16 27.76
C LEU A 268 -3.05 -35.51 29.23
N GLY A 269 -3.94 -35.02 30.08
CA GLY A 269 -4.04 -35.50 31.45
C GLY A 269 -4.49 -36.96 31.45
N PHE A 270 -3.64 -37.86 31.91
CA PHE A 270 -4.02 -39.18 32.42
C PHE A 270 -3.49 -39.35 33.85
N PRO A 271 -4.20 -40.09 34.71
CA PRO A 271 -3.99 -40.08 36.16
C PRO A 271 -2.80 -40.97 36.55
N ASP A 272 -1.82 -40.43 37.27
CA ASP A 272 -1.75 -40.40 38.74
C ASP A 272 -0.69 -39.38 39.19
#